data_AF-A0A7X4XZV5-F1
#
_entry.id   AF-A0A7X4XZV5-F1
#
_cell.length_a   1.000
_cell.length_b   1.000
_cell.length_c   1.000
_cell.angle_alpha   90.00
_cell.angle_beta   90.00
_cell.angle_gamma   90.00
#
_symmetry.space_group_name_H-M   'P 1'
#
loop_
_entity.id
_entity.type
_entity.pdbx_description
1 polymer ?
#
loop_
_entity_poly.entity_id
_entity_poly.type
_entity_poly.pdbx_seq_one_letter_code
_entity_poly.pdbx_strand_id
1 'polypeptide(L)'
;MTRAAVILCSLLALAGCDEETVENLLEGKVEVFTIHSANIEGVTGVADGYHTWSDLQDSNPPGLDLPENVPFGIRDDLVNTVGSVEDTGCAKIPNTANMCFEEDDSTSCLPSELKELGLKTYKIDLDDLEAAIDVGFYPTAVQYLDEFGLNADLTIEDAECSAIE
;
A
#
# COMPACT_ATOMS: atom_id res chain seq x y z
N MET A 1 -28.28 -9.02 0.42
CA MET A 1 -27.29 -8.00 0.75
C MET A 1 -26.00 -8.43 0.09
N THR A 2 -25.55 -7.67 -0.90
CA THR A 2 -24.27 -7.87 -1.58
C THR A 2 -23.14 -7.48 -0.62
N ARG A 3 -21.96 -8.11 -0.72
CA ARG A 3 -20.80 -7.84 0.15
C ARG A 3 -20.42 -6.35 0.18
N ALA A 4 -20.50 -5.67 -0.96
CA ALA A 4 -20.33 -4.23 -1.09
C ALA A 4 -21.21 -3.38 -0.15
N ALA A 5 -22.46 -3.80 0.11
CA ALA A 5 -23.36 -3.08 1.02
C ALA A 5 -23.00 -3.28 2.51
N VAL A 6 -22.38 -4.42 2.84
CA VAL A 6 -21.84 -4.65 4.19
C VAL A 6 -20.60 -3.78 4.39
N ILE A 7 -19.70 -3.75 3.40
CA ILE A 7 -18.52 -2.87 3.38
C ILE A 7 -18.95 -1.39 3.52
N LEU A 8 -19.98 -0.93 2.79
CA LEU A 8 -20.53 0.44 2.88
C LEU A 8 -21.14 0.77 4.25
N CYS A 9 -21.81 -0.18 4.90
CA CYS A 9 -22.33 0.03 6.25
C CYS A 9 -21.23 0.03 7.32
N SER A 10 -20.15 -0.74 7.12
CA SER A 10 -18.94 -0.68 7.96
C SER A 10 -18.21 0.66 7.79
N LEU A 11 -18.09 1.13 6.54
CA LEU A 11 -17.45 2.40 6.14
C LEU A 11 -18.03 3.60 6.91
N LEU A 12 -19.36 3.72 6.98
CA LEU A 12 -20.04 4.85 7.62
C LEU A 12 -20.02 4.81 9.16
N ALA A 13 -19.85 3.63 9.76
CA ALA A 13 -19.85 3.47 11.21
C ALA A 13 -18.46 3.65 11.84
N LEU A 14 -17.38 3.44 11.07
CA LEU A 14 -16.00 3.43 11.56
C LEU A 14 -15.11 4.56 11.03
N ALA A 15 -15.52 5.28 9.96
CA ALA A 15 -14.84 6.50 9.56
C ALA A 15 -14.98 7.55 10.67
N GLY A 16 -13.94 7.67 11.51
CA GLY A 16 -13.67 8.91 12.22
C GLY A 16 -13.47 9.98 11.16
N CYS A 17 -14.55 10.74 10.89
CA CYS A 17 -14.77 11.55 9.69
C CYS A 17 -13.59 12.42 9.26
N ASP A 18 -12.76 11.91 8.36
CA ASP A 18 -12.05 12.76 7.43
C ASP A 18 -13.02 13.06 6.26
N GLU A 19 -13.26 14.35 6.00
CA GLU A 19 -14.29 14.82 5.05
C GLU A 19 -14.01 14.28 3.64
N GLU A 20 -12.74 14.18 3.25
CA GLU A 20 -12.33 13.67 1.93
C GLU A 20 -12.63 12.18 1.77
N THR A 21 -12.42 11.38 2.83
CA THR A 21 -12.75 9.95 2.79
C THR A 21 -14.25 9.74 2.63
N VAL A 22 -15.07 10.52 3.33
CA VAL A 22 -16.54 10.43 3.21
C VAL A 22 -17.02 10.88 1.83
N GLU A 23 -16.47 11.98 1.31
CA GLU A 23 -16.81 12.48 -0.03
C GLU A 23 -16.48 11.46 -1.13
N ASN A 24 -15.27 10.89 -1.10
CA ASN A 24 -14.86 9.87 -2.07
C ASN A 24 -15.80 8.65 -2.04
N LEU A 25 -16.20 8.19 -0.85
CA LEU A 25 -17.13 7.06 -0.71
C LEU A 25 -18.54 7.38 -1.20
N LEU A 26 -19.02 8.61 -1.00
CA LEU A 26 -20.31 9.05 -1.53
C LEU A 26 -20.28 9.15 -3.07
N GLU A 27 -19.11 9.43 -3.65
CA GLU A 27 -18.87 9.38 -5.09
C GLU A 27 -18.65 7.95 -5.62
N GLY A 28 -18.65 6.94 -4.74
CA GLY A 28 -18.44 5.55 -5.10
C GLY A 28 -16.99 5.23 -5.43
N LYS A 29 -16.04 6.00 -4.90
CA LYS A 29 -14.62 5.86 -5.14
C LYS A 29 -13.85 5.53 -3.86
N VAL A 30 -12.68 4.93 -4.04
CA VAL A 30 -11.75 4.61 -2.95
C VAL A 30 -10.32 4.88 -3.41
N GLU A 31 -9.49 5.35 -2.49
CA GLU A 31 -8.05 5.47 -2.72
C GLU A 31 -7.34 4.19 -2.32
N VAL A 32 -6.48 3.71 -3.22
CA VAL A 32 -5.65 2.53 -3.05
C VAL A 32 -4.19 2.90 -3.23
N PHE A 33 -3.29 2.14 -2.62
CA PHE A 33 -1.85 2.30 -2.74
C PHE A 33 -1.17 1.02 -3.17
N THR A 34 0.05 1.18 -3.67
CA THR A 34 1.01 0.10 -3.83
C THR A 34 2.40 0.58 -3.41
N ILE A 35 3.24 -0.33 -2.93
CA ILE A 35 4.64 -0.03 -2.62
C ILE A 35 5.34 0.33 -3.93
N HIS A 36 5.95 1.51 -3.94
CA HIS A 36 6.72 2.00 -5.07
C HIS A 36 8.22 1.86 -4.82
N SER A 37 8.66 2.15 -3.60
CA SER A 37 10.07 2.23 -3.23
C SER A 37 10.27 1.91 -1.76
N ALA A 38 11.52 1.69 -1.37
CA ALA A 38 11.91 1.56 0.02
C ALA A 38 13.17 2.39 0.30
N ASN A 39 13.18 3.05 1.45
CA ASN A 39 14.38 3.68 1.98
C ASN A 39 15.23 2.65 2.70
N ILE A 40 16.45 2.44 2.22
CA ILE A 40 17.39 1.45 2.72
C ILE A 40 18.52 2.14 3.47
N GLU A 41 18.93 1.55 4.60
CA GLU A 41 20.12 1.97 5.33
C GLU A 41 20.96 0.76 5.75
N GLY A 42 22.26 0.79 5.45
CA GLY A 42 23.24 -0.16 5.99
C GLY A 42 23.33 -1.50 5.25
N VAL A 43 22.75 -1.63 4.06
CA VAL A 43 22.87 -2.83 3.22
C VAL A 43 24.19 -2.82 2.44
N THR A 44 24.96 -3.89 2.55
CA THR A 44 26.25 -3.98 1.85
C THR A 44 26.06 -4.06 0.34
N GLY A 45 26.65 -3.12 -0.39
CA GLY A 45 26.60 -3.10 -1.86
C GLY A 45 25.41 -2.35 -2.44
N VAL A 46 24.56 -1.77 -1.60
CA VAL A 46 23.48 -0.85 -1.97
C VAL A 46 23.78 0.50 -1.32
N ALA A 47 23.60 1.60 -2.05
CA ALA A 47 23.75 2.92 -1.47
C ALA A 47 22.58 3.23 -0.54
N ASP A 48 22.81 3.91 0.59
CA ASP A 48 21.71 4.34 1.45
C ASP A 48 20.79 5.33 0.70
N GLY A 49 19.48 5.23 0.96
CA GLY A 49 18.47 6.08 0.32
C GLY A 49 17.29 5.29 -0.26
N TYR A 50 16.45 5.98 -1.01
CA TYR A 50 15.30 5.38 -1.70
C TYR A 50 15.75 4.61 -2.94
N HIS A 51 15.18 3.42 -3.11
CA HIS A 51 15.31 2.59 -4.31
C HIS A 51 13.92 2.07 -4.68
N THR A 52 13.63 1.97 -5.98
CA THR A 52 12.33 1.42 -6.40
C THR A 52 12.22 -0.04 -5.98
N TRP A 53 11.01 -0.46 -5.62
CA TRP A 53 10.78 -1.84 -5.17
C TRP A 53 11.11 -2.86 -6.27
N SER A 54 10.80 -2.52 -7.52
CA SER A 54 11.17 -3.34 -8.69
C SER A 54 12.68 -3.51 -8.80
N ASP A 55 13.46 -2.43 -8.64
CA ASP A 55 14.93 -2.51 -8.72
C ASP A 55 15.49 -3.40 -7.60
N LEU A 56 14.91 -3.35 -6.41
CA LEU A 56 15.34 -4.18 -5.28
C LEU A 56 15.01 -5.67 -5.50
N GLN A 57 13.84 -5.98 -6.05
CA GLN A 57 13.48 -7.35 -6.43
C GLN A 57 14.38 -7.90 -7.54
N ASP A 58 14.63 -7.09 -8.58
CA ASP A 58 15.43 -7.50 -9.74
C ASP A 58 16.91 -7.65 -9.41
N SER A 59 17.45 -6.75 -8.58
CA SER A 59 18.87 -6.79 -8.18
C SER A 59 19.17 -7.79 -7.07
N ASN A 60 18.16 -8.14 -6.26
CA ASN A 60 18.24 -9.06 -5.13
C ASN A 60 19.53 -8.87 -4.30
N PRO A 61 19.71 -7.69 -3.68
CA PRO A 61 20.97 -7.34 -3.07
C PRO A 61 21.29 -8.25 -1.88
N PRO A 62 22.56 -8.65 -1.72
CA PRO A 62 22.94 -9.61 -0.69
C PRO A 62 22.67 -9.06 0.71
N GLY A 63 21.90 -9.80 1.50
CA GLY A 63 21.53 -9.41 2.87
C GLY A 63 20.23 -8.61 2.97
N LEU A 64 19.48 -8.47 1.87
CA LEU A 64 18.15 -7.90 1.86
C LEU A 64 17.16 -8.95 1.34
N ASP A 65 16.57 -9.72 2.26
CA ASP A 65 15.55 -10.71 1.93
C ASP A 65 14.18 -10.01 1.87
N LEU A 66 13.74 -9.65 0.66
CA LEU A 66 12.43 -9.01 0.47
C LEU A 66 11.30 -10.04 0.57
N PRO A 67 10.23 -9.76 1.34
CA PRO A 67 9.06 -10.62 1.38
C PRO A 67 8.33 -10.68 0.03
N GLU A 68 7.80 -11.85 -0.31
CA GLU A 68 7.08 -12.08 -1.58
C GLU A 68 5.65 -11.52 -1.54
N ASN A 69 5.02 -11.51 -0.37
CA ASN A 69 3.60 -11.15 -0.17
C ASN A 69 3.42 -9.72 0.35
N VAL A 70 4.05 -8.75 -0.30
CA VAL A 70 3.83 -7.32 0.03
C VAL A 70 2.81 -6.69 -0.90
N PRO A 71 2.19 -5.56 -0.50
CA PRO A 71 1.45 -4.68 -1.40
C PRO A 71 2.30 -4.16 -2.56
N PHE A 72 2.46 -4.94 -3.62
CA PHE A 72 3.20 -4.55 -4.81
C PHE A 72 2.43 -4.92 -6.07
N GLY A 73 2.09 -3.91 -6.85
CA GLY A 73 1.26 -4.00 -8.04
C GLY A 73 1.77 -3.04 -9.11
N ILE A 74 1.56 -3.42 -10.38
CA ILE A 74 1.97 -2.62 -11.53
C ILE A 74 0.75 -1.80 -11.98
N ARG A 75 0.93 -0.50 -12.18
CA ARG A 75 -0.15 0.42 -12.60
C ARG A 75 -0.88 -0.07 -13.85
N ASP A 76 -0.16 -0.60 -14.83
CA ASP A 76 -0.76 -1.11 -16.07
C ASP A 76 -1.69 -2.31 -15.79
N ASP A 77 -1.35 -3.18 -14.83
CA ASP A 77 -2.20 -4.29 -14.43
C ASP A 77 -3.47 -3.81 -13.72
N LEU A 78 -3.36 -2.77 -12.89
CA LEU A 78 -4.53 -2.11 -12.29
C LEU A 78 -5.45 -1.54 -13.37
N VAL A 79 -4.92 -0.73 -14.29
CA VAL A 79 -5.69 -0.13 -15.40
C VAL A 79 -6.35 -1.20 -16.27
N ASN A 80 -5.66 -2.29 -16.56
CA ASN A 80 -6.23 -3.40 -17.33
C ASN A 80 -7.34 -4.15 -16.57
N THR A 81 -7.30 -4.14 -15.25
CA THR A 81 -8.23 -4.87 -14.37
C THR A 81 -9.49 -4.06 -14.07
N VAL A 82 -9.33 -2.79 -13.70
CA VAL A 82 -10.44 -1.93 -13.21
C VAL A 82 -10.80 -0.82 -14.22
N GLY A 83 -10.04 -0.67 -15.30
CA GLY A 83 -10.29 0.33 -16.32
C GLY A 83 -9.84 1.72 -15.89
N SER A 84 -10.75 2.53 -15.33
CA SER A 84 -10.47 3.94 -15.04
C SER A 84 -9.71 4.10 -13.72
N VAL A 85 -8.48 4.58 -13.81
CA VAL A 85 -7.62 4.85 -12.64
C VAL A 85 -7.16 6.30 -12.69
N GLU A 86 -7.31 7.01 -11.57
CA GLU A 86 -6.80 8.37 -11.38
C GLU A 86 -5.54 8.33 -10.51
N ASP A 87 -4.45 8.93 -10.96
CA ASP A 87 -3.24 9.08 -10.14
C ASP A 87 -3.52 10.15 -9.08
N THR A 88 -3.47 9.79 -7.79
CA THR A 88 -3.79 10.73 -6.69
C THR A 88 -2.54 11.32 -6.04
N GLY A 89 -1.44 10.56 -5.97
CA GLY A 89 -0.20 11.10 -5.47
C GLY A 89 0.75 10.04 -4.93
N CYS A 90 1.46 10.45 -3.88
CA CYS A 90 2.46 9.63 -3.20
C CYS A 90 2.29 9.76 -1.70
N ALA A 91 2.57 8.67 -1.01
CA ALA A 91 2.55 8.60 0.43
C ALA A 91 3.77 7.81 0.91
N LYS A 92 3.96 7.73 2.21
CA LYS A 92 4.99 6.91 2.83
C LYS A 92 4.49 6.24 4.09
N ILE A 93 5.10 5.11 4.41
CA ILE A 93 4.95 4.47 5.70
C ILE A 93 6.24 4.75 6.48
N PRO A 94 6.21 5.68 7.46
CA PRO A 94 7.37 5.94 8.30
C PRO A 94 7.55 4.77 9.28
N ASN A 95 8.81 4.37 9.50
CA ASN A 95 9.20 3.33 10.46
C ASN A 95 8.62 1.94 10.16
N THR A 96 9.29 1.24 9.25
CA THR A 96 8.93 -0.13 8.83
C THR A 96 9.48 -1.23 9.73
N ALA A 97 10.02 -0.88 10.90
CA ALA A 97 10.60 -1.84 11.82
C ALA A 97 9.54 -2.83 12.35
N ASN A 98 9.78 -4.13 12.13
CA ASN A 98 8.89 -5.24 12.53
C ASN A 98 7.52 -5.22 11.84
N MET A 99 7.41 -4.58 10.69
CA MET A 99 6.20 -4.58 9.90
C MET A 99 6.05 -5.93 9.19
N CYS A 100 4.88 -6.54 9.33
CA CYS A 100 4.51 -7.75 8.60
C CYS A 100 3.14 -7.55 7.98
N PHE A 101 2.98 -8.05 6.76
CA PHE A 101 1.76 -7.94 5.98
C PHE A 101 0.79 -9.12 6.18
N GLU A 102 1.20 -10.13 6.96
CA GLU A 102 0.36 -11.23 7.40
C GLU A 102 0.68 -11.58 8.86
N GLU A 103 -0.36 -11.76 9.68
CA GLU A 103 -0.22 -12.16 11.09
C GLU A 103 0.37 -13.58 11.17
N ASP A 104 1.32 -13.79 12.08
CA ASP A 104 2.02 -15.07 12.29
C ASP A 104 2.83 -15.61 11.08
N ASP A 105 3.00 -14.84 9.99
CA ASP A 105 3.88 -15.21 8.87
C ASP A 105 5.15 -14.34 8.80
N SER A 106 6.27 -14.90 9.27
CA SER A 106 7.58 -14.24 9.20
C SER A 106 8.07 -13.97 7.78
N THR A 107 7.51 -14.63 6.77
CA THR A 107 7.88 -14.44 5.35
C THR A 107 7.19 -13.25 4.70
N SER A 108 6.23 -12.64 5.39
CA SER A 108 5.58 -11.38 5.03
C SER A 108 6.22 -10.16 5.72
N CYS A 109 7.24 -10.37 6.56
CA CYS A 109 7.85 -9.31 7.35
C CYS A 109 8.93 -8.57 6.58
N LEU A 110 8.90 -7.24 6.68
CA LEU A 110 9.93 -6.39 6.10
C LEU A 110 11.26 -6.54 6.86
N PRO A 111 12.39 -6.59 6.15
CA PRO A 111 13.70 -6.58 6.77
C PRO A 111 13.96 -5.24 7.47
N SER A 112 14.73 -5.29 8.56
CA SER A 112 15.01 -4.13 9.44
C SER A 112 15.81 -3.01 8.76
N GLU A 113 16.44 -3.34 7.66
CA GLU A 113 17.23 -2.51 6.76
C GLU A 113 16.35 -1.53 5.99
N LEU A 114 15.08 -1.86 5.77
CA LEU A 114 14.08 -0.93 5.26
C LEU A 114 13.62 -0.05 6.41
N LYS A 115 13.75 1.27 6.25
CA LYS A 115 13.38 2.27 7.27
C LYS A 115 12.03 2.91 6.98
N GLU A 116 11.75 3.12 5.70
CA GLU A 116 10.53 3.73 5.20
C GLU A 116 10.11 3.02 3.91
N LEU A 117 8.81 2.95 3.65
CA LEU A 117 8.28 2.56 2.34
C LEU A 117 7.69 3.78 1.65
N GLY A 118 8.05 4.00 0.39
CA GLY A 118 7.39 4.96 -0.49
C GLY A 118 6.24 4.27 -1.22
N LEU A 119 5.10 4.94 -1.28
CA LEU A 119 3.87 4.44 -1.87
C LEU A 119 3.44 5.32 -3.04
N LYS A 120 2.87 4.70 -4.07
CA LYS A 120 2.07 5.41 -5.08
C LYS A 120 0.59 5.17 -4.80
N THR A 121 -0.19 6.24 -4.83
CA THR A 121 -1.63 6.20 -4.57
C THR A 121 -2.44 6.49 -5.83
N TYR A 122 -3.59 5.83 -5.90
CA TYR A 122 -4.50 5.89 -7.03
C TYR A 122 -5.95 5.88 -6.54
N LYS A 123 -6.85 6.49 -7.29
CA LYS A 123 -8.29 6.43 -7.04
C LYS A 123 -8.97 5.54 -8.07
N ILE A 124 -9.80 4.64 -7.57
CA ILE A 124 -10.57 3.65 -8.34
C ILE A 124 -12.03 3.68 -7.89
N ASP A 125 -12.91 3.01 -8.65
CA ASP A 125 -14.28 2.78 -8.23
C ASP A 125 -14.32 1.74 -7.09
N LEU A 126 -15.16 1.98 -6.07
CA LEU A 126 -15.26 1.14 -4.88
C LEU A 126 -15.67 -0.31 -5.21
N ASP A 127 -16.48 -0.49 -6.25
CA ASP A 127 -16.91 -1.81 -6.71
C ASP A 127 -15.75 -2.65 -7.27
N ASP A 128 -14.63 -2.02 -7.65
CA ASP A 128 -13.44 -2.67 -8.20
C ASP A 128 -12.36 -2.95 -7.15
N LEU A 129 -12.61 -2.62 -5.87
CA LEU A 129 -11.63 -2.78 -4.80
C LEU A 129 -11.10 -4.21 -4.65
N GLU A 130 -11.99 -5.22 -4.68
CA GLU A 130 -11.58 -6.63 -4.61
C GLU A 130 -10.65 -7.00 -5.79
N ALA A 131 -10.93 -6.49 -7.00
CA ALA A 131 -10.12 -6.75 -8.18
C ALA A 131 -8.76 -6.03 -8.14
N ALA A 132 -8.72 -4.82 -7.56
CA ALA A 132 -7.48 -4.08 -7.35
C ALA A 132 -6.55 -4.78 -6.34
N ILE A 133 -7.11 -5.37 -5.28
CA ILE A 133 -6.37 -6.15 -4.29
C ILE A 133 -5.72 -7.39 -4.93
N ASP A 134 -6.45 -8.10 -5.80
CA ASP A 134 -5.93 -9.26 -6.53
C ASP A 134 -4.71 -8.94 -7.41
N VAL A 135 -4.48 -7.65 -7.73
CA VAL A 135 -3.33 -7.17 -8.52
C VAL A 135 -2.37 -6.29 -7.71
N GLY A 136 -2.42 -6.36 -6.38
CA GLY A 136 -1.41 -5.79 -5.47
C GLY A 136 -1.65 -4.35 -5.02
N PHE A 137 -2.91 -3.88 -5.05
CA PHE A 137 -3.31 -2.54 -4.61
C PHE A 137 -4.26 -2.62 -3.42
N TYR A 138 -3.93 -1.90 -2.35
CA TYR A 138 -4.63 -1.99 -1.07
C TYR A 138 -5.23 -0.64 -0.69
N PRO A 139 -6.38 -0.59 -0.01
CA PRO A 139 -7.00 0.68 0.37
C PRO A 139 -6.11 1.47 1.34
N THR A 140 -6.01 2.79 1.17
CA THR A 140 -5.23 3.67 2.08
C THR A 140 -5.88 3.81 3.46
N ALA A 141 -7.19 3.58 3.55
CA ALA A 141 -7.91 3.63 4.81
C ALA A 141 -7.48 2.47 5.74
N VAL A 142 -6.68 2.82 6.75
CA VAL A 142 -6.00 1.91 7.70
C VAL A 142 -6.94 0.90 8.35
N GLN A 143 -8.20 1.27 8.59
CA GLN A 143 -9.23 0.38 9.13
C GLN A 143 -9.52 -0.87 8.26
N TYR A 144 -9.14 -0.87 6.99
CA TYR A 144 -9.24 -2.01 6.08
C TYR A 144 -7.98 -2.85 6.05
N LEU A 145 -6.83 -2.28 6.43
CA LEU A 145 -5.55 -2.98 6.42
C LEU A 145 -5.62 -4.22 7.30
N ASP A 146 -6.26 -4.13 8.47
CA ASP A 146 -6.52 -5.26 9.37
C ASP A 146 -7.37 -6.36 8.73
N GLU A 147 -8.39 -5.99 7.93
CA GLU A 147 -9.24 -6.96 7.22
C GLU A 147 -8.47 -7.72 6.13
N PHE A 148 -7.35 -7.15 5.69
CA PHE A 148 -6.44 -7.73 4.68
C PHE A 148 -5.14 -8.29 5.28
N GLY A 149 -5.07 -8.44 6.61
CA GLY A 149 -3.92 -9.03 7.31
C GLY A 149 -2.74 -8.09 7.55
N LEU A 150 -2.87 -6.82 7.15
CA LEU A 150 -1.86 -5.79 7.30
C LEU A 150 -2.03 -5.11 8.67
N ASN A 151 -1.00 -5.13 9.52
CA ASN A 151 -1.07 -4.68 10.93
C ASN A 151 -1.77 -3.31 11.16
N ALA A 152 -2.67 -3.24 12.15
CA ALA A 152 -3.43 -2.07 12.59
C ALA A 152 -2.61 -0.80 12.94
N ASP A 153 -1.31 -0.97 13.21
CA ASP A 153 -0.42 0.12 13.64
C ASP A 153 0.29 0.82 12.45
N LEU A 154 -0.12 0.52 11.21
CA LEU A 154 0.37 1.18 10.00
C LEU A 154 -0.08 2.64 9.95
N THR A 155 0.88 3.56 10.04
CA THR A 155 0.65 4.98 9.73
C THR A 155 1.04 5.23 8.29
N ILE A 156 0.14 5.83 7.50
CA ILE A 156 0.43 6.30 6.14
C ILE A 156 0.43 7.83 6.19
N GLU A 157 1.51 8.45 5.72
CA GLU A 157 1.69 9.90 5.65
C GLU A 157 1.82 10.36 4.21
N ASP A 158 1.21 11.50 3.86
CA ASP A 158 1.43 12.11 2.55
C ASP A 158 2.91 12.45 2.32
N ALA A 159 3.37 12.27 1.08
CA ALA A 159 4.74 12.57 0.69
C ALA A 159 4.81 13.21 -0.70
N GLU A 160 5.82 14.05 -0.91
CA GLU A 160 6.16 14.46 -2.27
C GLU A 160 6.72 13.26 -3.03
N CYS A 161 6.23 12.98 -4.23
CA CYS A 161 6.72 11.84 -5.03
C CYS A 161 8.25 11.88 -5.22
N SER A 162 8.82 13.07 -5.43
CA SER A 162 10.27 13.25 -5.57
C SER A 162 11.08 12.96 -4.30
N ALA A 163 10.44 12.87 -3.13
CA ALA A 163 11.10 12.56 -1.87
C ALA A 163 11.19 11.05 -1.59
N ILE A 164 10.44 10.24 -2.34
CA ILE A 164 10.36 8.79 -2.19
C ILE A 164 10.82 8.05 -3.45
N GLU A 165 11.44 8.74 -4.41
CA GLU A 165 11.94 8.19 -5.67
C GLU A 165 13.48 8.17 -5.72
#